data_AF-A0A937TS91-F1
#
_entry.id   AF-A0A937TS91-F1
#
_cell.length_a   1.000
_cell.length_b   1.000
_cell.length_c   1.000
_cell.angle_alpha   90.00
_cell.angle_beta   90.00
_cell.angle_gamma   90.00
#
_symmetry.space_group_name_H-M   'P 1'
#
loop_
_entity.id
_entity.type
_entity.pdbx_description
1 polymer ?
#
loop_
_entity_poly.entity_id
_entity_poly.type
_entity_poly.pdbx_seq_one_letter_code
_entity_poly.pdbx_strand_id
1 'polypeptide(L)'
;MIRRVALLALAAWMLGAVAPAAALTIEAEQAAVRTAGAPMEGGWNLHSAGEVGGYVHVPADGDYTVTVRAGGTPCGGEWPKMAVAVDRRPAATVGVGRKEFADYEVRVRLTAGTHLVTAAFLNDAVAGGEDRNLLLDRIAIEPLEGAKELRPATAADYGAEDARREQQALARADAGIEKYRKSDAAVVVVRGGTPVPDVQVRVELVRHAFLFGCNIYAFDRFKTDAENAAYKQRFADLFNYATLGFYWRSYEWERGRPNYALTDTVAAWCRERGIRMKGHPLLWGHEAGVPRWSDGQPPADVQKARVQEI
;
A
#
# COMPACT_ATOMS: atom_id res chain seq x y z
N MET A 1 85.79 -3.49 -7.15
CA MET A 1 84.72 -4.16 -7.91
C MET A 1 83.67 -4.67 -6.93
N ILE A 2 82.49 -4.06 -6.92
CA ILE A 2 81.42 -4.29 -5.94
C ILE A 2 80.56 -5.46 -6.41
N ARG A 3 80.45 -6.52 -5.59
CA ARG A 3 79.52 -7.63 -5.80
C ARG A 3 78.12 -7.23 -5.31
N ARG A 4 77.14 -7.17 -6.21
CA ARG A 4 75.71 -7.03 -5.85
C ARG A 4 75.09 -8.42 -5.72
N VAL A 5 74.53 -8.70 -4.54
CA VAL A 5 73.65 -9.86 -4.27
C VAL A 5 72.23 -9.45 -4.66
N ALA A 6 71.57 -10.22 -5.52
CA ALA A 6 70.16 -10.04 -5.84
C ALA A 6 69.32 -10.89 -4.88
N LEU A 7 68.51 -10.26 -4.02
CA LEU A 7 67.45 -10.92 -3.27
C LEU A 7 66.22 -11.07 -4.18
N LEU A 8 65.83 -12.31 -4.45
CA LEU A 8 64.51 -12.64 -4.99
C LEU A 8 63.52 -12.66 -3.81
N ALA A 9 62.57 -11.72 -3.79
CA ALA A 9 61.42 -11.75 -2.90
C ALA A 9 60.27 -12.49 -3.61
N LEU A 10 59.95 -13.71 -3.16
CA LEU A 10 58.69 -14.37 -3.49
C LEU A 10 57.57 -13.73 -2.66
N ALA A 11 56.69 -12.95 -3.30
CA ALA A 11 55.44 -12.52 -2.69
C ALA A 11 54.39 -13.63 -2.87
N ALA A 12 54.16 -14.41 -1.81
CA ALA A 12 53.04 -15.34 -1.75
C ALA A 12 51.75 -14.55 -1.49
N TRP A 13 50.84 -14.53 -2.46
CA TRP A 13 49.48 -14.05 -2.26
C TRP A 13 48.72 -15.10 -1.45
N MET A 14 48.51 -14.84 -0.16
CA MET A 14 47.53 -15.60 0.62
C MET A 14 46.14 -15.11 0.23
N LEU A 15 45.44 -15.87 -0.61
CA LEU A 15 43.98 -15.82 -0.71
C LEU A 15 43.43 -16.36 0.62
N GLY A 16 43.24 -15.48 1.59
CA GLY A 16 42.47 -15.80 2.79
C GLY A 16 41.02 -16.00 2.38
N ALA A 17 40.50 -17.22 2.53
CA ALA A 17 39.07 -17.46 2.45
C ALA A 17 38.38 -16.60 3.51
N VAL A 18 37.58 -15.63 3.08
CA VAL A 18 36.69 -14.88 3.97
C VAL A 18 35.67 -15.89 4.48
N ALA A 19 35.63 -16.13 5.79
CA ALA A 19 34.58 -16.94 6.40
C ALA A 19 33.22 -16.31 6.03
N PRO A 20 32.21 -17.09 5.61
CA PRO A 20 30.90 -16.54 5.32
C PRO A 20 30.39 -15.84 6.58
N ALA A 21 29.93 -14.59 6.41
CA ALA A 21 29.28 -13.84 7.47
C ALA A 21 28.10 -14.65 8.01
N ALA A 22 27.89 -14.63 9.33
CA ALA A 22 26.94 -15.52 9.98
C ALA A 22 25.49 -15.17 9.58
N ALA A 23 24.71 -16.19 9.20
CA ALA A 23 23.28 -16.04 8.95
C ALA A 23 22.54 -15.60 10.22
N LEU A 24 21.62 -14.64 10.10
CA LEU A 24 20.64 -14.38 11.14
C LEU A 24 19.46 -15.33 10.96
N THR A 25 19.22 -16.21 11.93
CA THR A 25 18.15 -17.22 11.86
C THR A 25 16.98 -16.85 12.77
N ILE A 26 15.77 -17.05 12.26
CA ILE A 26 14.49 -16.95 12.96
C ILE A 26 13.83 -18.32 12.91
N GLU A 27 13.86 -19.06 14.01
CA GLU A 27 13.13 -20.33 14.15
C GLU A 27 11.62 -20.06 14.18
N ALA A 28 10.83 -20.78 13.40
CA ALA A 28 9.40 -20.50 13.22
C ALA A 28 8.60 -20.63 14.53
N GLU A 29 8.94 -21.62 15.37
CA GLU A 29 8.36 -21.83 16.69
C GLU A 29 8.81 -20.80 17.75
N GLN A 30 9.79 -19.96 17.45
CA GLN A 30 10.25 -18.85 18.30
C GLN A 30 10.04 -17.46 17.67
N ALA A 31 9.62 -17.41 16.42
CA ALA A 31 9.35 -16.20 15.66
C ALA A 31 8.49 -15.17 16.43
N ALA A 32 8.92 -13.91 16.40
CA ALA A 32 8.20 -12.82 17.06
C ALA A 32 6.83 -12.55 16.42
N VAL A 33 6.69 -12.84 15.12
CA VAL A 33 5.44 -12.71 14.37
C VAL A 33 4.95 -14.11 13.99
N ARG A 34 3.73 -14.44 14.42
CA ARG A 34 2.94 -15.61 14.02
C ARG A 34 1.47 -15.22 14.08
N THR A 35 0.85 -14.95 12.93
CA THR A 35 -0.50 -14.34 12.90
C THR A 35 -1.63 -15.36 12.81
N ALA A 36 -1.31 -16.59 12.43
CA ALA A 36 -2.23 -17.71 12.30
C ALA A 36 -1.45 -19.01 12.55
N GLY A 37 -2.13 -20.16 12.53
CA GLY A 37 -1.47 -21.44 12.65
C GLY A 37 -1.26 -21.93 14.09
N ALA A 38 -0.51 -23.02 14.20
CA ALA A 38 -0.19 -23.68 15.46
C ALA A 38 1.25 -24.21 15.45
N PRO A 39 1.89 -24.39 16.62
CA PRO A 39 3.21 -25.00 16.68
C PRO A 39 3.18 -26.46 16.19
N MET A 40 4.27 -26.89 15.57
CA MET A 40 4.55 -28.28 15.22
C MET A 40 5.96 -28.67 15.71
N GLU A 41 6.29 -29.95 15.69
CA GLU A 41 7.64 -30.40 16.04
C GLU A 41 8.66 -29.77 15.08
N GLY A 42 9.57 -28.95 15.64
CA GLY A 42 10.60 -28.24 14.87
C GLY A 42 10.07 -27.17 13.91
N GLY A 43 8.89 -26.58 14.18
CA GLY A 43 8.41 -25.50 13.35
C GLY A 43 7.01 -24.97 13.68
N TRP A 44 6.40 -24.34 12.68
CA TRP A 44 5.07 -23.75 12.75
C TRP A 44 4.22 -24.15 11.55
N ASN A 45 2.99 -24.59 11.80
CA ASN A 45 2.01 -24.94 10.77
C ASN A 45 1.03 -23.79 10.57
N LEU A 46 1.14 -23.05 9.46
CA LEU A 46 0.13 -22.11 9.00
C LEU A 46 -1.01 -22.89 8.33
N HIS A 47 -2.05 -23.19 9.11
CA HIS A 47 -3.28 -23.84 8.65
C HIS A 47 -4.36 -22.87 8.15
N SER A 48 -4.00 -21.59 7.99
CA SER A 48 -4.81 -20.58 7.33
C SER A 48 -3.94 -19.41 6.90
N ALA A 49 -4.49 -18.52 6.06
CA ALA A 49 -3.76 -17.35 5.57
C ALA A 49 -3.18 -16.51 6.74
N GLY A 50 -1.86 -16.36 6.75
CA GLY A 50 -1.12 -15.69 7.82
C GLY A 50 0.37 -15.64 7.53
N GLU A 51 1.15 -15.09 8.46
CA GLU A 51 2.60 -14.91 8.31
C GLU A 51 3.37 -15.34 9.57
N VAL A 52 4.58 -15.84 9.34
CA VAL A 52 5.59 -16.11 10.38
C VAL A 52 6.86 -15.34 10.05
N GLY A 53 7.50 -14.75 11.05
CA GLY A 53 8.80 -14.12 10.89
C GLY A 53 9.23 -13.24 12.05
N GLY A 54 10.10 -12.28 11.79
CA GLY A 54 10.71 -11.49 12.85
C GLY A 54 11.32 -10.18 12.37
N TYR A 55 11.75 -9.40 13.36
CA TYR A 55 12.30 -8.08 13.14
C TYR A 55 13.82 -8.15 13.10
N VAL A 56 14.41 -7.46 12.15
CA VAL A 56 15.86 -7.45 11.91
C VAL A 56 16.36 -6.03 11.78
N HIS A 57 17.49 -5.75 12.40
CA HIS A 57 18.19 -4.48 12.22
C HIS A 57 19.28 -4.63 11.16
N VAL A 58 19.23 -3.76 10.16
CA VAL A 58 20.12 -3.70 9.01
C VAL A 58 21.04 -2.48 9.17
N PRO A 59 22.36 -2.65 9.39
CA PRO A 59 23.25 -1.54 9.70
C PRO A 59 23.48 -0.56 8.54
N ALA A 60 23.41 -1.05 7.30
CA ALA A 60 23.64 -0.28 6.07
C ALA A 60 22.88 -0.95 4.92
N ASP A 61 22.51 -0.16 3.90
CA ASP A 61 21.91 -0.68 2.67
C ASP A 61 22.75 -1.84 2.10
N GLY A 62 22.08 -2.93 1.74
CA GLY A 62 22.76 -4.12 1.23
C GLY A 62 21.79 -5.11 0.59
N ASP A 63 22.36 -6.06 -0.14
CA ASP A 63 21.63 -7.17 -0.73
C ASP A 63 21.84 -8.42 0.13
N TYR A 64 20.78 -9.20 0.30
CA TYR A 64 20.71 -10.32 1.22
C TYR A 64 20.02 -11.53 0.55
N THR A 65 20.39 -12.74 0.94
CA THR A 65 19.61 -13.95 0.65
C THR A 65 18.72 -14.24 1.85
N VAL A 66 17.41 -14.36 1.61
CA VAL A 66 16.44 -14.89 2.56
C VAL A 66 16.14 -16.32 2.18
N THR A 67 16.51 -17.25 3.03
CA THR A 67 16.26 -18.68 2.86
C THR A 67 15.16 -19.11 3.82
N VAL A 68 14.02 -19.55 3.27
CA VAL A 68 12.93 -20.10 4.07
C VAL A 68 12.95 -21.61 3.93
N ARG A 69 13.05 -22.32 5.06
CA ARG A 69 12.94 -23.78 5.09
C ARG A 69 11.48 -24.16 5.32
N ALA A 70 10.85 -24.74 4.31
CA ALA A 70 9.41 -24.97 4.29
C ALA A 70 9.00 -26.31 3.66
N GLY A 71 7.84 -26.79 4.07
CA GLY A 71 7.10 -27.89 3.45
C GLY A 71 5.61 -27.55 3.40
N GLY A 72 4.76 -28.46 2.93
CA GLY A 72 3.33 -28.18 2.87
C GLY A 72 2.43 -29.39 2.65
N THR A 73 1.13 -29.15 2.70
CA THR A 73 0.10 -30.11 2.27
C THR A 73 -0.73 -29.50 1.14
N PRO A 74 -1.08 -30.27 0.10
CA PRO A 74 -1.94 -29.79 -0.97
C PRO A 74 -3.42 -29.81 -0.56
N CYS A 75 -4.24 -29.05 -1.28
CA CYS A 75 -5.69 -29.18 -1.30
C CYS A 75 -6.18 -29.00 -2.73
N GLY A 76 -7.01 -29.94 -3.22
CA GLY A 76 -7.53 -29.93 -4.58
C GLY A 76 -6.45 -30.04 -5.65
N GLY A 77 -5.35 -30.74 -5.37
CA GLY A 77 -4.20 -30.88 -6.28
C GLY A 77 -3.29 -29.65 -6.36
N GLU A 78 -3.59 -28.59 -5.61
CA GLU A 78 -2.80 -27.37 -5.55
C GLU A 78 -2.02 -27.27 -4.23
N TRP A 79 -0.76 -26.89 -4.33
CA TRP A 79 0.17 -26.74 -3.21
C TRP A 79 0.19 -25.31 -2.63
N PRO A 80 0.72 -25.13 -1.41
CA PRO A 80 0.86 -23.81 -0.81
C PRO A 80 1.72 -22.85 -1.64
N LYS A 81 1.33 -21.57 -1.64
CA LYS A 81 2.06 -20.43 -2.17
C LYS A 81 2.50 -19.57 -1.00
N MET A 82 3.79 -19.31 -0.93
CA MET A 82 4.44 -18.53 0.11
C MET A 82 4.93 -17.20 -0.49
N ALA A 83 4.66 -16.07 0.15
CA ALA A 83 5.39 -14.84 -0.09
C ALA A 83 6.54 -14.70 0.91
N VAL A 84 7.74 -14.40 0.42
CA VAL A 84 8.79 -13.79 1.26
C VAL A 84 8.57 -12.29 1.20
N ALA A 85 8.28 -11.67 2.34
CA ALA A 85 7.92 -10.26 2.43
C ALA A 85 8.90 -9.47 3.30
N VAL A 86 9.11 -8.22 2.90
CA VAL A 86 9.84 -7.20 3.67
C VAL A 86 8.86 -6.08 3.97
N ASP A 87 8.69 -5.73 5.24
CA ASP A 87 7.75 -4.72 5.72
C ASP A 87 6.33 -4.95 5.16
N ARG A 88 5.90 -6.23 5.17
CA ARG A 88 4.62 -6.74 4.64
C ARG A 88 4.38 -6.51 3.14
N ARG A 89 5.42 -6.15 2.38
CA ARG A 89 5.38 -6.09 0.92
C ARG A 89 6.05 -7.34 0.36
N PRO A 90 5.35 -8.15 -0.47
CA PRO A 90 5.95 -9.33 -1.08
C PRO A 90 7.18 -8.95 -1.92
N ALA A 91 8.34 -9.51 -1.57
CA ALA A 91 9.56 -9.44 -2.38
C ALA A 91 9.59 -10.53 -3.45
N ALA A 92 9.07 -11.72 -3.13
CA ALA A 92 8.86 -12.80 -4.07
C ALA A 92 7.67 -13.67 -3.65
N THR A 93 7.12 -14.43 -4.60
CA THR A 93 6.13 -15.49 -4.34
C THR A 93 6.69 -16.82 -4.87
N VAL A 94 6.65 -17.84 -4.04
CA VAL A 94 7.26 -19.16 -4.29
C VAL A 94 6.21 -20.25 -4.02
N GLY A 95 6.15 -21.26 -4.89
CA GLY A 95 5.33 -22.45 -4.66
C GLY A 95 6.06 -23.48 -3.82
N VAL A 96 5.42 -23.97 -2.75
CA VAL A 96 5.96 -24.99 -1.84
C VAL A 96 5.39 -26.35 -2.23
N GLY A 97 5.93 -26.93 -3.30
CA GLY A 97 5.36 -28.08 -4.01
C GLY A 97 5.68 -29.46 -3.44
N ARG A 98 5.99 -29.57 -2.13
CA ARG A 98 6.39 -30.83 -1.49
C ARG A 98 6.07 -30.86 0.00
N LYS A 99 5.96 -32.07 0.55
CA LYS A 99 5.72 -32.30 1.97
C LYS A 99 7.00 -32.17 2.79
N GLU A 100 8.10 -32.68 2.26
CA GLU A 100 9.41 -32.65 2.92
C GLU A 100 9.96 -31.22 2.95
N PHE A 101 10.59 -30.84 4.06
CA PHE A 101 11.23 -29.54 4.18
C PHE A 101 12.35 -29.38 3.15
N ALA A 102 12.28 -28.27 2.41
CA ALA A 102 13.33 -27.81 1.51
C ALA A 102 13.57 -26.32 1.71
N ASP A 103 14.73 -25.87 1.26
CA ASP A 103 15.15 -24.47 1.37
C ASP A 103 14.73 -23.72 0.10
N TYR A 104 14.07 -22.58 0.29
CA TYR A 104 13.62 -21.69 -0.77
C TYR A 104 14.32 -20.33 -0.61
N GLU A 105 15.16 -19.99 -1.57
CA GLU A 105 16.02 -18.80 -1.51
C GLU A 105 15.45 -17.64 -2.33
N VAL A 106 15.42 -16.46 -1.72
CA VAL A 106 14.99 -15.21 -2.36
C VAL A 106 16.04 -14.14 -2.08
N ARG A 107 16.50 -13.46 -3.15
CA ARG A 107 17.35 -12.28 -2.99
C ARG A 107 16.50 -11.06 -2.71
N VAL A 108 16.83 -10.33 -1.66
CA VAL A 108 16.16 -9.08 -1.27
C VAL A 108 17.18 -7.98 -1.07
N ARG A 109 16.78 -6.74 -1.37
CA ARG A 109 17.54 -5.56 -0.97
C ARG A 109 16.93 -4.98 0.29
N LEU A 110 17.71 -4.83 1.34
CA LEU A 110 17.30 -4.18 2.59
C LEU A 110 18.02 -2.85 2.73
N THR A 111 17.27 -1.83 3.13
CA THR A 111 17.83 -0.51 3.47
C THR A 111 18.32 -0.48 4.91
N ALA A 112 19.15 0.49 5.27
CA ALA A 112 19.54 0.72 6.65
C ALA A 112 18.32 1.01 7.53
N GLY A 113 18.25 0.38 8.70
CA GLY A 113 17.15 0.51 9.66
C GLY A 113 16.56 -0.83 10.07
N THR A 114 15.43 -0.79 10.77
CA THR A 114 14.73 -2.00 11.21
C THR A 114 13.69 -2.44 10.18
N HIS A 115 13.62 -3.74 9.91
CA HIS A 115 12.70 -4.33 8.95
C HIS A 115 11.98 -5.52 9.54
N LEU A 116 10.76 -5.75 9.08
CA LEU A 116 10.03 -7.00 9.31
C LEU A 116 10.27 -7.93 8.12
N VAL A 117 10.80 -9.13 8.36
CA VAL A 117 10.98 -10.16 7.33
C VAL A 117 10.10 -11.36 7.67
N THR A 118 9.19 -11.73 6.76
CA THR A 118 8.20 -12.79 6.98
C THR A 118 8.06 -13.75 5.79
N ALA A 119 7.60 -14.96 6.10
CA ALA A 119 7.03 -15.91 5.16
C ALA A 119 5.51 -15.94 5.36
N ALA A 120 4.74 -15.60 4.32
CA ALA A 120 3.28 -15.48 4.37
C ALA A 120 2.59 -16.52 3.48
N PHE A 121 1.56 -17.20 4.01
CA PHE A 121 0.74 -18.18 3.29
C PHE A 121 -0.39 -17.49 2.52
N LEU A 122 -0.43 -17.65 1.20
CA LEU A 122 -1.24 -16.79 0.31
C LEU A 122 -2.52 -17.43 -0.24
N ASN A 123 -2.59 -18.75 -0.30
CA ASN A 123 -3.66 -19.47 -1.00
C ASN A 123 -4.29 -20.53 -0.11
N ASP A 124 -4.68 -20.16 1.10
CA ASP A 124 -5.44 -21.01 2.01
C ASP A 124 -6.69 -21.63 1.35
N ALA A 125 -6.92 -22.92 1.60
CA ALA A 125 -8.03 -23.67 1.05
C ALA A 125 -8.29 -24.96 1.85
N VAL A 126 -9.57 -25.23 2.12
CA VAL A 126 -10.06 -26.48 2.70
C VAL A 126 -11.16 -27.04 1.79
N ALA A 127 -10.98 -28.26 1.28
CA ALA A 127 -11.94 -28.90 0.40
C ALA A 127 -11.77 -30.42 0.38
N GLY A 128 -12.86 -31.17 0.26
CA GLY A 128 -12.79 -32.63 0.07
C GLY A 128 -12.12 -33.41 1.22
N GLY A 129 -12.04 -32.83 2.42
CA GLY A 129 -11.30 -33.39 3.56
C GLY A 129 -9.80 -33.10 3.55
N GLU A 130 -9.31 -32.37 2.55
CA GLU A 130 -7.94 -31.84 2.49
C GLU A 130 -7.90 -30.43 3.06
N ASP A 131 -6.74 -30.08 3.63
CA ASP A 131 -6.43 -28.78 4.20
C ASP A 131 -5.05 -28.36 3.70
N ARG A 132 -4.99 -27.21 3.01
CA ARG A 132 -3.75 -26.71 2.42
C ARG A 132 -2.98 -25.95 3.48
N ASN A 133 -1.84 -26.49 3.86
CA ASN A 133 -1.05 -25.94 4.95
C ASN A 133 0.36 -25.59 4.51
N LEU A 134 0.87 -24.45 4.96
CA LEU A 134 2.27 -24.07 4.83
C LEU A 134 3.01 -24.40 6.14
N LEU A 135 3.98 -25.30 6.07
CA LEU A 135 4.81 -25.72 7.20
C LEU A 135 6.12 -24.96 7.14
N LEU A 136 6.51 -24.28 8.22
CA LEU A 136 7.70 -23.46 8.31
C LEU A 136 8.61 -23.98 9.42
N ASP A 137 9.88 -24.19 9.12
CA ASP A 137 10.93 -24.59 10.07
C ASP A 137 11.67 -23.32 10.53
N ARG A 138 12.29 -22.60 9.58
CA ARG A 138 13.03 -21.36 9.88
C ARG A 138 13.13 -20.41 8.71
N ILE A 139 13.49 -19.17 9.02
CA ILE A 139 13.91 -18.14 8.07
C ILE A 139 15.36 -17.76 8.40
N ALA A 140 16.28 -17.94 7.45
CA ALA A 140 17.67 -17.52 7.57
C ALA A 140 17.95 -16.34 6.62
N ILE A 141 18.69 -15.35 7.10
CA ILE A 141 19.01 -14.14 6.33
C ILE A 141 20.52 -13.95 6.31
N GLU A 142 21.09 -13.99 5.11
CA GLU A 142 22.53 -13.99 4.88
C GLU A 142 22.93 -12.74 4.07
N PRO A 143 23.96 -11.98 4.50
CA PRO A 143 24.48 -10.87 3.71
C PRO A 143 25.18 -11.39 2.45
N LEU A 144 24.88 -10.76 1.31
CA LEU A 144 25.67 -10.95 0.09
C LEU A 144 26.93 -10.06 0.13
N GLU A 145 27.80 -10.23 -0.87
CA GLU A 145 29.05 -9.47 -0.96
C GLU A 145 28.82 -7.96 -0.81
N GLY A 146 29.51 -7.36 0.17
CA GLY A 146 29.41 -5.94 0.49
C GLY A 146 28.32 -5.57 1.51
N ALA A 147 27.34 -6.45 1.77
CA ALA A 147 26.32 -6.22 2.79
C ALA A 147 26.85 -6.45 4.22
N LYS A 148 26.17 -5.87 5.22
CA LYS A 148 26.57 -5.96 6.64
C LYS A 148 25.74 -7.02 7.36
N GLU A 149 26.34 -7.68 8.35
CA GLU A 149 25.64 -8.61 9.24
C GLU A 149 24.44 -7.94 9.91
N LEU A 150 23.30 -8.64 9.89
CA LEU A 150 22.08 -8.20 10.55
C LEU A 150 22.13 -8.53 12.03
N ARG A 151 21.26 -7.88 12.81
CA ARG A 151 21.05 -8.21 14.22
C ARG A 151 19.56 -8.44 14.49
N PRO A 152 19.19 -9.29 15.46
CA PRO A 152 17.81 -9.35 15.92
C PRO A 152 17.32 -7.96 16.35
N ALA A 153 16.06 -7.66 16.06
CA ALA A 153 15.36 -6.48 16.54
C ALA A 153 14.00 -6.88 17.15
N THR A 154 13.30 -5.90 17.69
CA THR A 154 12.00 -6.09 18.34
C THR A 154 10.87 -5.39 17.58
N ALA A 155 9.62 -5.71 17.95
CA ALA A 155 8.45 -4.99 17.45
C ALA A 155 8.49 -3.49 17.81
N ALA A 156 9.08 -3.14 18.96
CA ALA A 156 9.25 -1.75 19.38
C ALA A 156 10.26 -1.01 18.48
N ASP A 157 11.38 -1.64 18.13
CA ASP A 157 12.36 -1.07 17.20
C ASP A 157 11.74 -0.86 15.82
N TYR A 158 10.94 -1.81 15.36
CA TYR A 158 10.21 -1.70 14.09
C TYR A 158 9.18 -0.56 14.11
N GLY A 159 8.41 -0.43 15.20
CA GLY A 159 7.46 0.69 15.37
C GLY A 159 8.14 2.06 15.42
N ALA A 160 9.29 2.16 16.08
CA ALA A 160 10.09 3.40 16.11
C ALA A 160 10.66 3.76 14.74
N GLU A 161 11.09 2.76 13.97
CA GLU A 161 11.54 2.93 12.60
C GLU A 161 10.41 3.40 11.67
N ASP A 162 9.22 2.81 11.78
CA ASP A 162 8.05 3.20 11.00
C ASP A 162 7.63 4.66 11.29
N ALA A 163 7.58 5.03 12.58
CA ALA A 163 7.30 6.41 13.00
C ALA A 163 8.34 7.41 12.43
N ARG A 164 9.62 7.02 12.40
CA ARG A 164 10.68 7.85 11.79
C ARG A 164 10.47 8.01 10.29
N ARG A 165 10.12 6.94 9.57
CA ARG A 165 9.84 6.99 8.12
C ARG A 165 8.64 7.87 7.81
N GLU A 166 7.58 7.76 8.59
CA GLU A 166 6.40 8.62 8.49
C GLU A 166 6.77 10.10 8.71
N GLN A 167 7.48 10.42 9.79
CA GLN A 167 7.92 11.79 10.07
C GLN A 167 8.77 12.37 8.94
N GLN A 168 9.68 11.58 8.37
CA GLN A 168 10.48 12.00 7.21
C GLN A 168 9.61 12.24 5.96
N ALA A 169 8.61 11.38 5.71
CA ALA A 169 7.69 11.56 4.59
C ALA A 169 6.85 12.84 4.75
N LEU A 170 6.36 13.12 5.95
CA LEU A 170 5.63 14.36 6.27
C LEU A 170 6.52 15.59 6.11
N ALA A 171 7.74 15.58 6.67
CA ALA A 171 8.67 16.69 6.52
C ALA A 171 9.04 16.97 5.05
N ARG A 172 9.18 15.92 4.22
CA ARG A 172 9.37 16.06 2.76
C ARG A 172 8.14 16.65 2.08
N ALA A 173 6.94 16.24 2.49
CA ALA A 173 5.69 16.78 1.96
C ALA A 173 5.55 18.27 2.30
N ASP A 174 5.85 18.66 3.54
CA ASP A 174 5.83 20.06 4.01
C ASP A 174 6.83 20.91 3.22
N ALA A 175 8.08 20.46 3.09
CA ALA A 175 9.08 21.14 2.28
C ALA A 175 8.66 21.24 0.80
N GLY A 176 7.99 20.20 0.28
CA GLY A 176 7.42 20.20 -1.07
C GLY A 176 6.27 21.19 -1.25
N ILE A 177 5.43 21.39 -0.22
CA ILE A 177 4.36 22.38 -0.22
C ILE A 177 4.96 23.79 -0.30
N GLU A 178 5.94 24.10 0.53
CA GLU A 178 6.64 25.39 0.51
C GLU A 178 7.29 25.65 -0.85
N LYS A 179 7.96 24.65 -1.42
CA LYS A 179 8.72 24.81 -2.67
C LYS A 179 7.84 24.86 -3.92
N TYR A 180 6.82 24.01 -4.02
CA TYR A 180 6.10 23.77 -5.28
C TYR A 180 4.64 24.20 -5.25
N ARG A 181 4.06 24.48 -4.08
CA ARG A 181 2.64 24.82 -3.92
C ARG A 181 2.40 26.19 -3.28
N LYS A 182 3.46 26.89 -2.91
CA LYS A 182 3.42 28.25 -2.37
C LYS A 182 4.33 29.15 -3.20
N SER A 183 4.05 30.45 -3.11
CA SER A 183 4.87 31.53 -3.63
C SER A 183 4.71 32.70 -2.70
N ASP A 184 5.76 33.52 -2.60
CA ASP A 184 5.66 34.79 -1.89
C ASP A 184 4.74 35.75 -2.65
N ALA A 185 3.98 36.54 -1.90
CA ALA A 185 3.13 37.60 -2.43
C ALA A 185 3.27 38.84 -1.55
N ALA A 186 3.40 40.01 -2.17
CA ALA A 186 3.45 41.29 -1.47
C ALA A 186 2.15 42.07 -1.70
N VAL A 187 1.57 42.60 -0.63
CA VAL A 187 0.41 43.50 -0.67
C VAL A 187 0.91 44.92 -0.38
N VAL A 188 0.74 45.83 -1.34
CA VAL A 188 1.11 47.24 -1.19
C VAL A 188 -0.16 48.08 -1.17
N VAL A 189 -0.37 48.81 -0.07
CA VAL A 189 -1.51 49.74 0.05
C VAL A 189 -1.06 51.11 -0.46
N VAL A 190 -1.83 51.68 -1.40
CA VAL A 190 -1.53 52.98 -2.00
C VAL A 190 -2.64 53.99 -1.75
N ARG A 191 -2.27 55.26 -1.58
CA ARG A 191 -3.19 56.41 -1.55
C ARG A 191 -2.70 57.46 -2.53
N GLY A 192 -3.50 57.77 -3.56
CA GLY A 192 -3.10 58.70 -4.61
C GLY A 192 -1.85 58.27 -5.40
N GLY A 193 -1.60 56.96 -5.50
CA GLY A 193 -0.41 56.40 -6.16
C GLY A 193 0.82 56.24 -5.25
N THR A 194 0.80 56.77 -4.03
CA THR A 194 1.91 56.67 -3.08
C THR A 194 1.69 55.54 -2.08
N PRO A 195 2.68 54.65 -1.85
CA PRO A 195 2.61 53.64 -0.80
C PRO A 195 2.42 54.24 0.58
N VAL A 196 1.54 53.65 1.39
CA VAL A 196 1.28 54.07 2.77
C VAL A 196 1.83 53.01 3.74
N PRO A 197 2.78 53.34 4.61
CA PRO A 197 3.34 52.39 5.59
C PRO A 197 2.36 52.12 6.75
N ASP A 198 2.62 51.04 7.49
CA ASP A 198 1.97 50.71 8.78
C ASP A 198 0.44 50.63 8.76
N VAL A 199 -0.15 50.32 7.59
CA VAL A 199 -1.60 50.09 7.46
C VAL A 199 -1.95 48.68 7.90
N GLN A 200 -2.94 48.54 8.77
CA GLN A 200 -3.51 47.24 9.09
C GLN A 200 -4.33 46.71 7.90
N VAL A 201 -3.98 45.51 7.43
CA VAL A 201 -4.70 44.80 6.37
C VAL A 201 -5.24 43.49 6.93
N ARG A 202 -6.50 43.17 6.62
CA ARG A 202 -7.10 41.84 6.87
C ARG A 202 -7.23 41.10 5.54
N VAL A 203 -6.67 39.89 5.47
CA VAL A 203 -6.77 39.01 4.31
C VAL A 203 -7.61 37.80 4.68
N GLU A 204 -8.60 37.47 3.85
CA GLU A 204 -9.50 36.33 4.05
C GLU A 204 -9.62 35.52 2.76
N LEU A 205 -9.46 34.19 2.85
CA LEU A 205 -9.65 33.28 1.72
C LEU A 205 -11.15 33.06 1.51
N VAL A 206 -11.74 33.74 0.53
CA VAL A 206 -13.17 33.65 0.23
C VAL A 206 -13.54 32.45 -0.65
N ARG A 207 -12.60 31.96 -1.47
CA ARG A 207 -12.75 30.77 -2.32
C ARG A 207 -11.38 30.26 -2.74
N HIS A 208 -11.27 28.96 -3.03
CA HIS A 208 -10.05 28.37 -3.56
C HIS A 208 -10.29 27.83 -4.98
N ALA A 209 -9.26 27.92 -5.85
CA ALA A 209 -9.33 27.39 -7.21
C ALA A 209 -9.14 25.86 -7.27
N PHE A 210 -8.50 25.27 -6.26
CA PHE A 210 -8.41 23.82 -6.13
C PHE A 210 -9.81 23.22 -5.96
N LEU A 211 -10.07 22.02 -6.46
CA LEU A 211 -11.36 21.37 -6.23
C LEU A 211 -11.32 20.67 -4.87
N PHE A 212 -12.15 21.13 -3.94
CA PHE A 212 -12.35 20.52 -2.64
C PHE A 212 -13.81 20.09 -2.53
N GLY A 213 -14.02 18.78 -2.38
CA GLY A 213 -15.33 18.20 -2.57
C GLY A 213 -15.54 16.86 -1.92
N CYS A 214 -16.80 16.42 -1.95
CA CYS A 214 -17.24 15.14 -1.42
C CYS A 214 -18.26 14.49 -2.36
N ASN A 215 -18.63 13.24 -2.10
CA ASN A 215 -19.84 12.67 -2.69
C ASN A 215 -21.08 13.36 -2.09
N ILE A 216 -22.11 13.55 -2.90
CA ILE A 216 -23.36 14.20 -2.49
C ILE A 216 -24.51 13.18 -2.35
N TYR A 217 -24.19 11.95 -1.94
CA TYR A 217 -25.13 10.82 -2.03
C TYR A 217 -26.30 10.90 -1.03
N ALA A 218 -26.17 11.72 0.01
CA ALA A 218 -27.21 11.92 1.01
C ALA A 218 -28.21 13.04 0.65
N PHE A 219 -28.15 13.56 -0.57
CA PHE A 219 -29.09 14.57 -1.05
C PHE A 219 -30.54 14.06 -0.98
N ASP A 220 -31.36 14.72 -0.15
CA ASP A 220 -32.76 14.34 0.12
C ASP A 220 -32.95 12.91 0.64
N ARG A 221 -31.99 12.41 1.44
CA ARG A 221 -32.04 11.08 2.07
C ARG A 221 -32.25 11.10 3.58
N PHE A 222 -32.27 12.27 4.22
CA PHE A 222 -32.54 12.38 5.65
C PHE A 222 -34.05 12.36 5.96
N LYS A 223 -34.40 12.09 7.21
CA LYS A 223 -35.79 11.85 7.63
C LYS A 223 -36.63 13.12 7.60
N THR A 224 -36.02 14.27 7.83
CA THR A 224 -36.72 15.56 7.94
C THR A 224 -36.22 16.57 6.93
N ASP A 225 -37.10 17.48 6.51
CA ASP A 225 -36.74 18.60 5.63
C ASP A 225 -35.65 19.49 6.25
N ALA A 226 -35.66 19.65 7.57
CA ALA A 226 -34.65 20.41 8.31
C ALA A 226 -33.25 19.79 8.18
N GLU A 227 -33.13 18.46 8.30
CA GLU A 227 -31.85 17.75 8.12
C GLU A 227 -31.36 17.83 6.68
N ASN A 228 -32.26 17.67 5.70
CA ASN A 228 -31.91 17.79 4.28
C ASN A 228 -31.47 19.21 3.92
N ALA A 229 -32.13 20.24 4.45
CA ALA A 229 -31.73 21.63 4.29
C ALA A 229 -30.36 21.90 4.93
N ALA A 230 -30.12 21.40 6.16
CA ALA A 230 -28.85 21.55 6.85
C ALA A 230 -27.70 20.86 6.09
N TYR A 231 -27.94 19.67 5.53
CA TYR A 231 -26.96 18.98 4.70
C TYR A 231 -26.59 19.79 3.46
N LYS A 232 -27.59 20.27 2.70
CA LYS A 232 -27.39 21.08 1.49
C LYS A 232 -26.62 22.37 1.79
N GLN A 233 -26.96 23.05 2.89
CA GLN A 233 -26.28 24.27 3.33
C GLN A 233 -24.81 24.00 3.64
N ARG A 234 -24.54 23.03 4.53
CA ARG A 234 -23.16 22.67 4.91
C ARG A 234 -22.31 22.20 3.73
N PHE A 235 -22.93 21.49 2.80
CA PHE A 235 -22.25 21.06 1.58
C PHE A 235 -21.81 22.27 0.74
N ALA A 236 -22.70 23.23 0.52
CA ALA A 236 -22.40 24.44 -0.25
C ALA A 236 -21.41 25.37 0.46
N ASP A 237 -21.42 25.42 1.80
CA ASP A 237 -20.50 26.25 2.58
C ASP A 237 -19.05 25.71 2.56
N LEU A 238 -18.89 24.39 2.43
CA LEU A 238 -17.58 23.74 2.53
C LEU A 238 -16.97 23.34 1.17
N PHE A 239 -17.80 22.94 0.21
CA PHE A 239 -17.33 22.27 -1.00
C PHE A 239 -17.64 23.05 -2.27
N ASN A 240 -16.64 23.14 -3.16
CA ASN A 240 -16.80 23.66 -4.52
C ASN A 240 -16.84 22.55 -5.59
N TYR A 241 -16.84 21.28 -5.15
CA TYR A 241 -16.85 20.10 -6.00
C TYR A 241 -17.75 18.98 -5.44
N ALA A 242 -18.54 18.33 -6.30
CA ALA A 242 -19.45 17.27 -5.92
C ALA A 242 -19.27 16.03 -6.81
N THR A 243 -19.19 14.85 -6.18
CA THR A 243 -19.31 13.57 -6.89
C THR A 243 -20.77 13.13 -6.89
N LEU A 244 -21.37 13.05 -8.08
CA LEU A 244 -22.76 12.67 -8.30
C LEU A 244 -22.82 11.19 -8.63
N GLY A 245 -23.54 10.43 -7.80
CA GLY A 245 -23.66 8.99 -7.92
C GLY A 245 -24.68 8.61 -8.98
N PHE A 246 -24.29 7.81 -9.96
CA PHE A 246 -25.21 7.23 -10.94
C PHE A 246 -24.75 5.80 -11.29
N TYR A 247 -24.64 4.94 -10.29
CA TYR A 247 -24.33 3.53 -10.52
C TYR A 247 -25.43 2.85 -11.34
N TRP A 248 -25.06 2.03 -12.33
CA TRP A 248 -25.99 1.37 -13.24
C TRP A 248 -27.08 0.57 -12.52
N ARG A 249 -26.69 -0.24 -11.52
CA ARG A 249 -27.64 -0.92 -10.62
C ARG A 249 -28.69 0.01 -9.99
N SER A 250 -28.32 1.25 -9.70
CA SER A 250 -29.13 2.21 -8.95
C SER A 250 -29.96 3.13 -9.82
N TYR A 251 -29.55 3.40 -11.07
CA TYR A 251 -30.37 4.23 -11.97
C TYR A 251 -31.25 3.38 -12.90
N GLU A 252 -30.92 2.12 -13.21
CA GLU A 252 -31.72 1.27 -14.11
C GLU A 252 -32.21 0.01 -13.37
N TRP A 253 -33.16 0.18 -12.44
CA TRP A 253 -33.70 -0.92 -11.62
C TRP A 253 -34.45 -1.97 -12.44
N GLU A 254 -35.07 -1.55 -13.54
CA GLU A 254 -35.77 -2.40 -14.51
C GLU A 254 -35.13 -2.19 -15.88
N ARG A 255 -34.93 -3.29 -16.62
CA ARG A 255 -34.29 -3.28 -17.94
C ARG A 255 -35.01 -2.30 -18.88
N GLY A 256 -34.25 -1.36 -19.44
CA GLY A 256 -34.74 -0.35 -20.37
C GLY A 256 -35.47 0.82 -19.72
N ARG A 257 -35.45 0.94 -18.38
CA ARG A 257 -36.15 2.00 -17.63
C ARG A 257 -35.19 2.77 -16.71
N PRO A 258 -34.28 3.59 -17.25
CA PRO A 258 -33.41 4.41 -16.43
C PRO A 258 -34.18 5.52 -15.70
N ASN A 259 -33.76 5.84 -14.48
CA ASN A 259 -34.31 6.88 -13.62
C ASN A 259 -33.20 7.86 -13.22
N TYR A 260 -33.21 9.03 -13.83
CA TYR A 260 -32.24 10.11 -13.57
C TYR A 260 -32.79 11.22 -12.68
N ALA A 261 -34.04 11.15 -12.23
CA ALA A 261 -34.72 12.29 -11.59
C ALA A 261 -33.97 12.88 -10.39
N LEU A 262 -33.42 12.02 -9.52
CA LEU A 262 -32.61 12.47 -8.39
C LEU A 262 -31.28 13.08 -8.87
N THR A 263 -30.58 12.42 -9.79
CA THR A 263 -29.30 12.90 -10.32
C THR A 263 -29.46 14.23 -11.04
N ASP A 264 -30.54 14.42 -11.79
CA ASP A 264 -30.87 15.68 -12.47
C ASP A 264 -31.16 16.81 -11.47
N THR A 265 -31.89 16.50 -10.39
CA THR A 265 -32.17 17.45 -9.31
C THR A 265 -30.89 17.89 -8.62
N VAL A 266 -30.01 16.94 -8.31
CA VAL A 266 -28.71 17.21 -7.69
C VAL A 266 -27.82 18.02 -8.64
N ALA A 267 -27.79 17.66 -9.93
CA ALA A 267 -27.01 18.37 -10.93
C ALA A 267 -27.47 19.81 -11.13
N ALA A 268 -28.79 20.03 -11.18
CA ALA A 268 -29.37 21.37 -11.22
C ALA A 268 -28.97 22.20 -10.00
N TRP A 269 -29.13 21.64 -8.79
CA TRP A 269 -28.77 22.30 -7.53
C TRP A 269 -27.30 22.70 -7.46
N CYS A 270 -26.40 21.80 -7.89
CA CYS A 270 -24.96 22.07 -7.96
C CYS A 270 -24.66 23.18 -8.98
N ARG A 271 -25.27 23.14 -10.17
CA ARG A 271 -25.08 24.13 -11.23
C ARG A 271 -25.51 25.53 -10.79
N GLU A 272 -26.65 25.66 -10.12
CA GLU A 272 -27.14 26.93 -9.58
C GLU A 272 -26.16 27.58 -8.58
N ARG A 273 -25.35 26.76 -7.88
CA ARG A 273 -24.40 27.21 -6.85
C ARG A 273 -22.96 27.27 -7.34
N GLY A 274 -22.71 27.02 -8.62
CA GLY A 274 -21.36 26.98 -9.18
C GLY A 274 -20.49 25.84 -8.63
N ILE A 275 -21.10 24.78 -8.09
CA ILE A 275 -20.38 23.60 -7.59
C ILE A 275 -20.01 22.73 -8.80
N ARG A 276 -18.72 22.48 -9.00
CA ARG A 276 -18.24 21.64 -10.10
C ARG A 276 -18.59 20.19 -9.85
N MET A 277 -18.96 19.45 -10.90
CA MET A 277 -19.47 18.09 -10.76
C MET A 277 -18.56 17.07 -11.41
N LYS A 278 -18.53 15.87 -10.83
CA LYS A 278 -18.07 14.64 -11.48
C LYS A 278 -19.15 13.59 -11.34
N GLY A 279 -19.62 13.08 -12.45
CA GLY A 279 -20.43 11.87 -12.44
C GLY A 279 -19.58 10.65 -12.06
N HIS A 280 -20.13 9.76 -11.21
CA HIS A 280 -19.48 8.53 -10.82
C HIS A 280 -20.47 7.37 -10.65
N PRO A 281 -20.25 6.20 -11.29
CA PRO A 281 -19.45 5.96 -12.49
C PRO A 281 -20.30 5.55 -13.71
N LEU A 282 -19.80 5.83 -14.92
CA LEU A 282 -20.38 5.33 -16.17
C LEU A 282 -20.40 3.80 -16.22
N LEU A 283 -19.30 3.16 -15.79
CA LEU A 283 -19.14 1.72 -15.74
C LEU A 283 -18.41 1.32 -14.46
N TRP A 284 -18.92 0.31 -13.76
CA TRP A 284 -18.25 -0.29 -12.62
C TRP A 284 -18.48 -1.81 -12.60
N GLY A 285 -17.43 -2.57 -12.91
CA GLY A 285 -17.44 -4.03 -13.07
C GLY A 285 -17.71 -4.88 -11.82
N HIS A 286 -17.96 -4.24 -10.68
CA HIS A 286 -18.27 -4.93 -9.43
C HIS A 286 -19.72 -5.42 -9.42
N GLU A 287 -20.01 -6.55 -8.79
CA GLU A 287 -21.38 -7.11 -8.67
C GLU A 287 -22.39 -6.09 -8.10
N ALA A 288 -21.95 -5.28 -7.14
CA ALA A 288 -22.74 -4.20 -6.54
C ALA A 288 -23.12 -3.08 -7.52
N GLY A 289 -22.43 -2.97 -8.66
CA GLY A 289 -22.71 -2.01 -9.72
C GLY A 289 -23.60 -2.54 -10.84
N VAL A 290 -23.89 -3.85 -10.86
CA VAL A 290 -24.67 -4.51 -11.92
C VAL A 290 -26.14 -4.67 -11.49
N PRO A 291 -27.13 -4.27 -12.32
CA PRO A 291 -28.54 -4.53 -12.03
C PRO A 291 -28.84 -6.03 -11.89
N ARG A 292 -29.77 -6.38 -10.99
CA ARG A 292 -30.15 -7.79 -10.74
C ARG A 292 -30.73 -8.49 -11.96
N TRP A 293 -31.30 -7.75 -12.91
CA TRP A 293 -31.86 -8.29 -14.16
C TRP A 293 -30.80 -8.56 -15.23
N SER A 294 -29.55 -8.16 -14.99
CA SER A 294 -28.44 -8.33 -15.92
C SER A 294 -27.58 -9.52 -15.52
N ASP A 295 -27.24 -10.38 -16.47
CA ASP A 295 -26.35 -11.52 -16.29
C ASP A 295 -24.87 -11.08 -16.30
N GLY A 296 -24.52 -10.19 -15.36
CA GLY A 296 -23.20 -9.56 -15.30
C GLY A 296 -23.08 -8.30 -16.17
N GLN A 297 -21.86 -7.95 -16.54
CA GLN A 297 -21.57 -6.79 -17.39
C GLN A 297 -21.95 -7.09 -18.84
N PRO A 298 -22.57 -6.15 -19.56
CA PRO A 298 -22.92 -6.35 -20.96
C PRO A 298 -21.64 -6.33 -21.82
N PRO A 299 -21.69 -6.83 -23.07
CA PRO A 299 -20.58 -6.73 -24.01
C PRO A 299 -20.06 -5.30 -24.19
N ALA A 300 -18.78 -5.15 -24.56
CA ALA A 300 -18.08 -3.86 -24.61
C ALA A 300 -18.73 -2.84 -25.57
N ASP A 301 -19.34 -3.31 -26.66
CA ASP A 301 -20.10 -2.50 -27.61
C ASP A 301 -21.36 -1.89 -26.97
N VAL A 302 -22.09 -2.67 -26.18
CA VAL A 302 -23.26 -2.18 -25.41
C VAL A 302 -22.83 -1.19 -24.33
N GLN A 303 -21.72 -1.46 -23.65
CA GLN A 303 -21.16 -0.50 -22.68
C GLN A 303 -20.78 0.82 -23.37
N LYS A 304 -20.18 0.75 -24.57
CA LYS A 304 -19.78 1.93 -25.34
C LYS A 304 -20.98 2.74 -25.83
N ALA A 305 -22.04 2.09 -26.31
CA ALA A 305 -23.27 2.75 -26.74
C ALA A 305 -23.87 3.58 -25.60
N ARG A 306 -23.93 3.02 -24.39
CA ARG A 306 -24.44 3.72 -23.19
C ARG A 306 -23.65 4.97 -22.81
N VAL A 307 -22.34 4.95 -23.02
CA VAL A 307 -21.50 6.14 -22.78
C VAL A 307 -21.81 7.26 -23.78
N GLN A 308 -22.33 6.93 -24.97
CA GLN A 308 -22.70 7.92 -25.99
C GLN A 308 -24.12 8.45 -25.82
N GLU A 309 -25.00 7.69 -25.16
CA GLU A 309 -26.40 8.07 -24.89
C GLU A 309 -26.57 9.03 -23.71
N ILE A 310 -25.62 9.03 -22.76
CA ILE A 310 -25.58 9.89 -21.56
C ILE A 310 -24.82 11.18 -21.85
#